data_AF-A0A0B3S785-F1
#
_entry.id   AF-A0A0B3S785-F1
#
_cell.length_a   1.000
_cell.length_b   1.000
_cell.length_c   1.000
_cell.angle_alpha   90.00
_cell.angle_beta   90.00
_cell.angle_gamma   90.00
#
_symmetry.space_group_name_H-M   'P 1'
#
loop_
_entity.id
_entity.type
_entity.pdbx_description
1 polymer ?
#
loop_
_entity_poly.entity_id
_entity_poly.type
_entity_poly.pdbx_seq_one_letter_code
_entity_poly.pdbx_strand_id
1 'polypeptide(L)'
;MILRSRKQPSQEPDLPQEPLRPETPFFAIGDVHGCDRLLDRLLHRLDKLGHPEALLVMVGDYVDRGEETARVLRRMTVLSEAAGDLMHCIMGNHEKMLLDTLDDPVANGPRWLRYGGLQTLASYRVPPVLGERPEAEWIDMRDRLAEALGEATIAWMRGLPLTWQTGNVVVVHAGADPALPIAGQERGNFLWGHPDFRPKAPVSSVAGQASPGAFGQISALQDRVTGVLASGRSAPSLTTTVMFCASKSLVLAR
;
A
#
# COMPACT_ATOMS: atom_id res chain seq x y z
N MET A 1 40.61 22.98 3.36
CA MET A 1 40.44 21.91 2.36
C MET A 1 40.26 20.60 3.14
N ILE A 2 39.01 20.18 3.38
CA ILE A 2 38.69 18.98 4.19
C ILE A 2 38.39 17.85 3.21
N LEU A 3 39.29 16.85 3.14
CA LEU A 3 39.13 15.66 2.32
C LEU A 3 38.04 14.76 2.96
N ARG A 4 36.86 14.71 2.34
CA ARG A 4 35.83 13.72 2.67
C ARG A 4 36.29 12.36 2.14
N SER A 5 36.62 11.45 3.05
CA SER A 5 36.87 10.04 2.74
C SER A 5 35.64 9.44 2.06
N ARG A 6 35.78 9.03 0.80
CA ARG A 6 34.77 8.24 0.08
C ARG A 6 34.74 6.86 0.73
N LYS A 7 33.73 6.60 1.56
CA LYS A 7 33.44 5.25 2.05
C LYS A 7 33.20 4.36 0.83
N GLN A 8 34.05 3.36 0.62
CA GLN A 8 33.85 2.35 -0.42
C GLN A 8 32.47 1.68 -0.21
N PRO A 9 31.71 1.42 -1.28
CA PRO A 9 30.52 0.59 -1.17
C PRO A 9 30.95 -0.81 -0.70
N SER A 10 30.48 -1.20 0.48
CA SER A 10 30.62 -2.57 0.97
C SER A 10 29.97 -3.52 -0.04
N GLN A 11 30.73 -4.49 -0.54
CA GLN A 11 30.22 -5.56 -1.40
C GLN A 11 29.11 -6.31 -0.65
N GLU A 12 27.93 -6.41 -1.27
CA GLU A 12 26.76 -7.11 -0.75
C GLU A 12 27.04 -8.62 -0.61
N PRO A 13 26.55 -9.28 0.45
CA PRO A 13 26.27 -10.71 0.34
C PRO A 13 25.07 -10.88 -0.59
N ASP A 14 25.32 -11.53 -1.73
CA ASP A 14 24.32 -11.97 -2.71
C ASP A 14 23.42 -13.04 -2.05
N LEU A 15 22.39 -12.60 -1.33
CA LEU A 15 21.38 -13.53 -0.81
C LEU A 15 20.60 -14.08 -2.01
N PRO A 16 20.50 -15.41 -2.17
CA PRO A 16 19.70 -16.00 -3.23
C PRO A 16 18.26 -15.50 -3.10
N GLN A 17 17.77 -14.76 -4.10
CA GLN A 17 16.37 -14.40 -4.17
C GLN A 17 15.59 -15.65 -4.54
N GLU A 18 14.91 -16.25 -3.56
CA GLU A 18 13.93 -17.29 -3.88
C GLU A 18 12.84 -16.70 -4.76
N PRO A 19 12.38 -17.43 -5.80
CA PRO A 19 11.27 -16.99 -6.62
C PRO A 19 10.00 -16.85 -5.75
N LEU A 20 9.09 -15.97 -6.19
CA LEU A 20 7.75 -15.91 -5.62
C LEU A 20 7.06 -17.26 -5.83
N ARG A 21 6.47 -17.78 -4.76
CA ARG A 21 5.71 -19.04 -4.72
C ARG A 21 4.46 -18.82 -3.87
N PRO A 22 3.52 -17.98 -4.34
CA PRO A 22 2.24 -17.85 -3.67
C PRO A 22 1.47 -19.19 -3.79
N GLU A 23 0.60 -19.48 -2.81
CA GLU A 23 -0.29 -20.65 -2.90
C GLU A 23 -1.40 -20.44 -3.92
N THR A 24 -1.80 -19.19 -4.12
CA THR A 24 -2.81 -18.77 -5.10
C THR A 24 -2.32 -17.51 -5.81
N PRO A 25 -2.44 -17.43 -7.15
CA PRO A 25 -2.11 -16.21 -7.88
C PRO A 25 -2.82 -14.99 -7.30
N PHE A 26 -2.22 -13.82 -7.36
CA PHE A 26 -2.88 -12.60 -6.88
C PHE A 26 -2.42 -11.35 -7.63
N PHE A 27 -3.31 -10.37 -7.71
CA PHE A 27 -3.00 -9.01 -8.11
C PHE A 27 -2.78 -8.15 -6.88
N ALA A 28 -1.61 -7.54 -6.75
CA ALA A 28 -1.38 -6.46 -5.80
C ALA A 28 -1.66 -5.10 -6.45
N ILE A 29 -2.54 -4.31 -5.84
CA ILE A 29 -2.86 -2.93 -6.23
C ILE A 29 -2.28 -1.99 -5.17
N GLY A 30 -1.37 -1.11 -5.59
CA GLY A 30 -0.77 -0.06 -4.77
C GLY A 30 -1.72 1.08 -4.37
N ASP A 31 -1.12 2.16 -3.89
CA ASP A 31 -1.79 3.35 -3.35
C ASP A 31 -2.94 3.84 -4.23
N VAL A 32 -4.11 4.04 -3.62
CA VAL A 32 -5.30 4.55 -4.29
C VAL A 32 -5.43 6.05 -4.10
N HIS A 33 -5.15 6.56 -2.90
CA HIS A 33 -5.12 7.97 -2.53
C HIS A 33 -6.32 8.75 -3.06
N GLY A 34 -7.53 8.36 -2.68
CA GLY A 34 -8.74 9.07 -3.08
C GLY A 34 -8.97 9.16 -4.60
N CYS A 35 -8.37 8.29 -5.41
CA CYS A 35 -8.51 8.29 -6.87
C CYS A 35 -9.55 7.26 -7.37
N ASP A 36 -10.80 7.40 -6.92
CA ASP A 36 -11.88 6.43 -7.19
C ASP A 36 -12.08 6.13 -8.69
N ARG A 37 -12.02 7.14 -9.57
CA ARG A 37 -12.13 6.92 -11.03
C ARG A 37 -10.98 6.11 -11.63
N LEU A 38 -9.78 6.20 -11.06
CA LEU A 38 -8.64 5.40 -11.51
C LEU A 38 -8.79 3.97 -11.01
N LEU A 39 -9.18 3.80 -9.74
CA LEU A 39 -9.48 2.50 -9.15
C LEU A 39 -10.58 1.78 -9.94
N ASP A 40 -11.70 2.46 -10.23
CA ASP A 40 -12.80 1.90 -11.01
C ASP A 40 -12.35 1.36 -12.37
N ARG A 41 -11.58 2.17 -13.12
CA ARG A 41 -11.05 1.75 -14.43
C ARG A 41 -10.07 0.59 -14.32
N LEU A 42 -9.28 0.53 -13.25
CA LEU A 42 -8.35 -0.56 -13.00
C LEU A 42 -9.11 -1.87 -12.72
N LEU A 43 -10.10 -1.84 -11.82
CA LEU A 43 -10.90 -3.02 -11.48
C LEU A 43 -11.64 -3.56 -12.71
N HIS A 44 -12.24 -2.70 -13.53
CA HIS A 44 -12.87 -3.11 -14.79
C HIS A 44 -11.89 -3.71 -15.80
N ARG A 45 -10.60 -3.30 -15.78
CA ARG A 45 -9.58 -3.91 -16.64
C ARG A 45 -9.18 -5.29 -16.13
N LEU A 46 -9.01 -5.44 -14.82
CA LEU A 46 -8.68 -6.73 -14.20
C LEU A 46 -9.76 -7.77 -14.44
N ASP A 47 -11.03 -7.38 -14.29
CA ASP A 47 -12.18 -8.24 -14.62
C ASP A 47 -12.10 -8.76 -16.08
N LYS A 48 -11.76 -7.87 -17.02
CA LYS A 48 -11.60 -8.22 -18.44
C LYS A 48 -10.37 -9.07 -18.75
N LEU A 49 -9.34 -9.08 -17.90
CA LEU A 49 -8.17 -9.95 -18.10
C LEU A 49 -8.52 -11.43 -17.90
N GLY A 50 -9.59 -11.74 -17.17
CA GLY A 50 -10.10 -13.11 -17.05
C GLY A 50 -9.18 -14.03 -16.24
N HIS A 51 -8.82 -13.61 -15.03
CA HIS A 51 -8.08 -14.41 -14.05
C HIS A 51 -8.95 -14.74 -12.82
N PRO A 52 -10.00 -15.56 -12.97
CA PRO A 52 -10.94 -15.87 -11.89
C PRO A 52 -10.28 -16.58 -10.70
N GLU A 53 -9.11 -17.19 -10.90
CA GLU A 53 -8.31 -17.83 -9.86
C GLU A 53 -7.47 -16.85 -9.04
N ALA A 54 -7.29 -15.61 -9.51
CA ALA A 54 -6.38 -14.66 -8.88
C ALA A 54 -7.09 -13.82 -7.81
N LEU A 55 -6.52 -13.80 -6.61
CA LEU A 55 -6.98 -12.95 -5.51
C LEU A 55 -6.66 -11.48 -5.79
N LEU A 56 -7.40 -10.56 -5.16
CA LEU A 56 -7.12 -9.13 -5.20
C LEU A 56 -6.55 -8.65 -3.86
N VAL A 57 -5.34 -8.11 -3.86
CA VAL A 57 -4.65 -7.60 -2.67
C VAL A 57 -4.43 -6.09 -2.79
N MET A 58 -5.06 -5.33 -1.92
CA MET A 58 -5.07 -3.87 -1.92
C MET A 58 -4.09 -3.38 -0.85
N VAL A 59 -3.03 -2.68 -1.25
CA VAL A 59 -1.80 -2.48 -0.45
C VAL A 59 -1.85 -1.26 0.49
N GLY A 60 -3.05 -0.71 0.74
CA GLY A 60 -3.27 0.43 1.63
C GLY A 60 -3.24 1.77 0.91
N ASP A 61 -3.20 2.85 1.69
CA ASP A 61 -3.25 4.23 1.22
C ASP A 61 -4.46 4.48 0.32
N TYR A 62 -5.63 4.16 0.86
CA TYR A 62 -6.94 4.41 0.26
C TYR A 62 -7.35 5.88 0.38
N VAL A 63 -6.94 6.51 1.48
CA VAL A 63 -7.29 7.90 1.83
C VAL A 63 -6.21 8.89 1.41
N ASP A 64 -6.54 10.18 1.55
CA ASP A 64 -5.69 11.35 1.34
C ASP A 64 -5.23 11.60 -0.10
N ARG A 65 -4.69 12.81 -0.31
CA ARG A 65 -4.10 13.35 -1.55
C ARG A 65 -5.06 13.54 -2.73
N GLY A 66 -5.89 12.56 -3.06
CA GLY A 66 -6.92 12.66 -4.09
C GLY A 66 -8.26 13.17 -3.57
N GLU A 67 -9.10 13.65 -4.48
CA GLU A 67 -10.34 14.37 -4.16
C GLU A 67 -11.52 13.45 -3.84
N GLU A 68 -11.42 12.15 -4.11
CA GLU A 68 -12.53 11.20 -4.05
C GLU A 68 -12.39 10.17 -2.90
N THR A 69 -11.69 10.49 -1.81
CA THR A 69 -11.53 9.61 -0.62
C THR A 69 -12.86 9.04 -0.13
N ALA A 70 -13.90 9.87 0.02
CA ALA A 70 -15.24 9.38 0.41
C ALA A 70 -15.84 8.35 -0.57
N ARG A 71 -15.49 8.42 -1.86
CA ARG A 71 -15.92 7.42 -2.86
C ARG A 71 -15.09 6.15 -2.79
N VAL A 72 -13.78 6.28 -2.63
CA VAL A 72 -12.87 5.14 -2.45
C VAL A 72 -13.30 4.34 -1.23
N LEU A 73 -13.44 4.95 -0.05
CA LEU A 73 -13.78 4.22 1.18
C LEU A 73 -15.11 3.48 1.07
N ARG A 74 -16.17 4.13 0.58
CA ARG A 74 -17.46 3.45 0.33
C ARG A 74 -17.33 2.28 -0.65
N ARG A 75 -16.52 2.41 -1.70
CA ARG A 75 -16.29 1.32 -2.65
C ARG A 75 -15.53 0.17 -1.98
N MET A 76 -14.47 0.48 -1.25
CA MET A 76 -13.61 -0.53 -0.60
C MET A 76 -14.37 -1.33 0.46
N THR A 77 -15.18 -0.68 1.29
CA THR A 77 -16.01 -1.36 2.29
C THR A 77 -16.99 -2.33 1.62
N VAL A 78 -17.74 -1.87 0.62
CA VAL A 78 -18.73 -2.70 -0.08
C VAL A 78 -18.07 -3.85 -0.86
N LEU A 79 -16.99 -3.58 -1.59
CA LEU A 79 -16.32 -4.61 -2.41
C LEU A 79 -15.64 -5.66 -1.55
N SER A 80 -14.93 -5.26 -0.49
CA SER A 80 -14.25 -6.23 0.37
C SER A 80 -15.24 -7.11 1.13
N GLU A 81 -16.36 -6.57 1.60
CA GLU A 81 -17.43 -7.35 2.23
C GLU A 81 -18.07 -8.34 1.24
N ALA A 82 -18.40 -7.88 0.02
CA ALA A 82 -19.03 -8.73 -1.00
C ALA A 82 -18.08 -9.82 -1.54
N ALA A 83 -16.78 -9.53 -1.64
CA ALA A 83 -15.79 -10.47 -2.17
C ALA A 83 -15.31 -11.50 -1.14
N GLY A 84 -15.42 -11.22 0.16
CA GLY A 84 -14.91 -12.08 1.22
C GLY A 84 -13.42 -12.40 1.01
N ASP A 85 -13.07 -13.68 1.04
CA ASP A 85 -11.68 -14.15 0.91
C ASP A 85 -11.07 -13.95 -0.50
N LEU A 86 -11.82 -13.44 -1.48
CA LEU A 86 -11.30 -13.12 -2.81
C LEU A 86 -10.60 -11.75 -2.88
N MET A 87 -10.84 -10.88 -1.89
CA MET A 87 -10.25 -9.53 -1.83
C MET A 87 -9.71 -9.22 -0.43
N HIS A 88 -8.41 -8.95 -0.35
CA HIS A 88 -7.75 -8.60 0.89
C HIS A 88 -7.28 -7.15 0.86
N CYS A 89 -7.56 -6.42 1.93
CA CYS A 89 -7.15 -5.03 2.10
C CYS A 89 -6.19 -4.95 3.30
N ILE A 90 -5.04 -4.30 3.14
CA ILE A 90 -4.10 -4.04 4.24
C ILE A 90 -4.02 -2.54 4.55
N MET A 91 -3.59 -2.21 5.76
CA MET A 91 -3.47 -0.84 6.23
C MET A 91 -2.26 -0.13 5.59
N GLY A 92 -2.50 1.08 5.05
CA GLY A 92 -1.44 2.01 4.70
C GLY A 92 -1.11 2.99 5.84
N ASN A 93 -0.03 3.74 5.68
CA ASN A 93 0.35 4.73 6.67
C ASN A 93 -0.61 5.93 6.68
N HIS A 94 -1.29 6.22 5.57
CA HIS A 94 -2.31 7.27 5.54
C HIS A 94 -3.57 6.90 6.33
N GLU A 95 -4.04 5.65 6.27
CA GLU A 95 -5.10 5.18 7.16
C GLU A 95 -4.67 5.30 8.63
N LYS A 96 -3.42 4.95 8.95
CA LYS A 96 -2.90 5.09 10.31
C LYS A 96 -2.90 6.54 10.79
N MET A 97 -2.43 7.49 9.97
CA MET A 97 -2.44 8.92 10.33
C MET A 97 -3.85 9.47 10.54
N LEU A 98 -4.80 9.06 9.71
CA LEU A 98 -6.20 9.44 9.85
C LEU A 98 -6.78 8.89 11.17
N LEU A 99 -6.59 7.60 11.44
CA LEU A 99 -7.07 6.98 12.68
C LEU A 99 -6.43 7.60 13.93
N ASP A 100 -5.14 7.89 13.89
CA ASP A 100 -4.44 8.59 14.98
C ASP A 100 -4.97 10.00 15.20
N THR A 101 -5.40 10.67 14.14
CA THR A 101 -6.09 11.97 14.24
C THR A 101 -7.49 11.82 14.83
N LEU A 102 -8.21 10.74 14.55
CA LEU A 102 -9.51 10.49 15.18
C LEU A 102 -9.37 10.20 16.68
N ASP A 103 -8.28 9.54 17.08
CA ASP A 103 -7.97 9.20 18.48
C ASP A 103 -7.44 10.41 19.27
N ASP A 104 -6.54 11.19 18.68
CA ASP A 104 -5.98 12.42 19.26
C ASP A 104 -5.78 13.49 18.17
N PRO A 105 -6.79 14.34 17.91
CA PRO A 105 -6.76 15.29 16.82
C PRO A 105 -5.79 16.44 17.04
N VAL A 106 -5.49 16.78 18.30
CA VAL A 106 -4.59 17.89 18.63
C VAL A 106 -3.14 17.47 18.36
N ALA A 107 -2.76 16.25 18.79
CA ALA A 107 -1.40 15.77 18.59
C ALA A 107 -1.11 15.37 17.13
N ASN A 108 -2.07 14.73 16.45
CA ASN A 108 -1.84 14.09 15.16
C ASN A 108 -2.39 14.87 13.95
N GLY A 109 -3.44 15.67 14.15
CA GLY A 109 -4.10 16.44 13.10
C GLY A 109 -3.16 17.33 12.29
N PRO A 110 -2.31 18.17 12.90
CA PRO A 110 -1.41 19.05 12.16
C PRO A 110 -0.48 18.31 11.19
N ARG A 111 0.02 17.14 11.58
CA ARG A 111 0.87 16.31 10.72
C ARG A 111 0.04 15.71 9.58
N TRP A 112 -1.09 15.07 9.88
CA TRP A 112 -1.94 14.43 8.88
C TRP A 112 -2.41 15.41 7.79
N LEU A 113 -2.83 16.62 8.17
CA LEU A 113 -3.26 17.63 7.21
C LEU A 113 -2.15 18.01 6.21
N ARG A 114 -0.88 18.04 6.63
CA ARG A 114 0.27 18.30 5.75
C ARG A 114 0.55 17.17 4.77
N TYR A 115 0.12 15.95 5.08
CA TYR A 115 0.31 14.76 4.24
C TYR A 115 -0.95 14.39 3.45
N GLY A 116 -1.88 15.32 3.22
CA GLY A 116 -3.01 15.10 2.30
C GLY A 116 -4.35 14.87 2.99
N GLY A 117 -4.41 15.00 4.32
CA GLY A 117 -5.68 14.98 5.06
C GLY A 117 -6.65 16.10 4.65
N LEU A 118 -6.15 17.22 4.11
CA LEU A 118 -6.98 18.31 3.58
C LEU A 118 -7.95 17.82 2.49
N GLN A 119 -7.47 16.97 1.57
CA GLN A 119 -8.30 16.42 0.50
C GLN A 119 -9.33 15.42 1.04
N THR A 120 -8.97 14.63 2.05
CA THR A 120 -9.93 13.75 2.74
C THR A 120 -11.04 14.57 3.37
N LEU A 121 -10.72 15.60 4.15
CA LEU A 121 -11.71 16.51 4.74
C LEU A 121 -12.60 17.17 3.68
N ALA A 122 -12.02 17.67 2.60
CA ALA A 122 -12.75 18.27 1.50
C ALA A 122 -13.75 17.28 0.86
N SER A 123 -13.35 16.02 0.67
CA SER A 123 -14.24 14.97 0.12
C SER A 123 -15.46 14.68 1.00
N TYR A 124 -15.36 14.94 2.31
CA TYR A 124 -16.43 14.84 3.29
C TYR A 124 -17.10 16.18 3.62
N ARG A 125 -16.69 17.27 2.97
CA ARG A 125 -17.17 18.65 3.24
C ARG A 125 -16.94 19.11 4.69
N VAL A 126 -15.88 18.62 5.32
CA VAL A 126 -15.46 19.06 6.66
C VAL A 126 -14.45 20.20 6.50
N PRO A 127 -14.66 21.36 7.14
CA PRO A 127 -13.70 22.45 7.10
C PRO A 127 -12.42 22.07 7.88
N PRO A 128 -11.22 22.33 7.33
CA PRO A 128 -9.97 22.03 8.00
C PRO A 128 -9.60 23.07 9.07
N VAL A 129 -8.87 22.62 10.07
CA VAL A 129 -8.18 23.51 11.02
C VAL A 129 -6.80 23.86 10.48
N LEU A 130 -6.48 25.15 10.36
CA LEU A 130 -5.23 25.64 9.78
C LEU A 130 -4.48 26.52 10.76
N GLY A 131 -3.17 26.29 10.90
CA GLY A 131 -2.29 27.04 11.80
C GLY A 131 -2.49 26.67 13.27
N GLU A 132 -2.02 27.56 14.15
CA GLU A 132 -2.26 27.43 15.60
C GLU A 132 -3.71 27.82 15.91
N ARG A 133 -4.48 26.87 16.41
CA ARG A 133 -5.91 27.02 16.71
C ARG A 133 -6.23 26.39 18.07
N PRO A 134 -7.27 26.86 18.77
CA PRO A 134 -7.72 26.26 20.02
C PRO A 134 -8.04 24.77 19.87
N GLU A 135 -7.78 24.00 20.92
CA GLU A 135 -8.08 22.55 20.99
C GLU A 135 -9.52 22.22 20.60
N ALA A 136 -10.48 23.05 21.00
CA ALA A 136 -11.90 22.86 20.66
C ALA A 136 -12.16 22.81 19.14
N GLU A 137 -11.40 23.53 18.32
CA GLU A 137 -11.56 23.48 16.86
C GLU A 137 -11.06 22.15 16.27
N TRP A 138 -9.98 21.59 16.83
CA TRP A 138 -9.48 20.26 16.44
C TRP A 138 -10.47 19.16 16.78
N ILE A 139 -11.10 19.26 17.96
CA ILE A 139 -12.15 18.32 18.40
C ILE A 139 -13.38 18.43 17.50
N ASP A 140 -13.87 19.64 17.19
CA ASP A 140 -15.02 19.85 16.29
C ASP A 140 -14.74 19.30 14.88
N MET A 141 -13.56 19.55 14.31
CA MET A 141 -13.16 18.97 13.02
C MET A 141 -13.16 17.43 13.07
N ARG A 142 -12.61 16.84 14.14
CA ARG A 142 -12.58 15.40 14.35
C ARG A 142 -13.98 14.82 14.44
N ASP A 143 -14.86 15.41 15.25
CA ASP A 143 -16.22 14.91 15.48
C ASP A 143 -17.03 14.93 14.18
N ARG A 144 -16.95 16.03 13.41
CA ARG A 144 -17.60 16.13 12.09
C ARG A 144 -17.08 15.09 11.10
N LEU A 145 -15.77 14.86 11.09
CA LEU A 145 -15.18 13.85 10.22
C LEU A 145 -15.58 12.44 10.64
N ALA A 146 -15.58 12.14 11.94
CA ALA A 146 -15.99 10.84 12.46
C ALA A 146 -17.47 10.54 12.15
N GLU A 147 -18.35 11.54 12.31
CA GLU A 147 -19.75 11.45 11.91
C GLU A 147 -19.89 11.20 10.40
N ALA A 148 -19.15 11.94 9.57
CA ALA A 148 -19.21 11.80 8.11
C ALA A 148 -18.63 10.48 7.58
N LEU A 149 -17.60 9.94 8.22
CA LEU A 149 -17.05 8.61 7.93
C LEU A 149 -18.02 7.49 8.32
N GLY A 150 -18.70 7.66 9.46
CA GLY A 150 -19.54 6.65 10.08
C GLY A 150 -18.76 5.53 10.77
N GLU A 151 -19.36 4.97 11.82
CA GLU A 151 -18.72 3.95 12.67
C GLU A 151 -18.27 2.71 11.88
N ALA A 152 -19.06 2.27 10.89
CA ALA A 152 -18.74 1.09 10.08
C ALA A 152 -17.46 1.28 9.25
N THR A 153 -17.27 2.44 8.63
CA THR A 153 -16.06 2.75 7.85
C THR A 153 -14.84 2.85 8.77
N ILE A 154 -14.99 3.48 9.94
CA ILE A 154 -13.91 3.57 10.93
C ILE A 154 -13.53 2.19 11.44
N ALA A 155 -14.51 1.35 11.78
CA ALA A 155 -14.30 -0.02 12.23
C ALA A 155 -13.61 -0.86 11.14
N TRP A 156 -14.03 -0.72 9.87
CA TRP A 156 -13.36 -1.36 8.74
C TRP A 156 -11.89 -0.94 8.64
N MET A 157 -11.59 0.36 8.69
CA MET A 157 -10.20 0.85 8.64
C MET A 157 -9.37 0.33 9.83
N ARG A 158 -9.92 0.30 11.05
CA ARG A 158 -9.24 -0.26 12.23
C ARG A 158 -9.02 -1.75 12.15
N GLY A 159 -9.88 -2.47 11.42
CA GLY A 159 -9.79 -3.91 11.20
C GLY A 159 -8.76 -4.32 10.14
N LEU A 160 -8.21 -3.37 9.38
CA LEU A 160 -7.23 -3.68 8.33
C LEU A 160 -5.96 -4.30 8.94
N PRO A 161 -5.55 -5.50 8.48
CA PRO A 161 -4.27 -6.08 8.90
C PRO A 161 -3.09 -5.27 8.34
N LEU A 162 -1.94 -5.34 9.00
CA LEU A 162 -0.71 -4.71 8.50
C LEU A 162 -0.02 -5.51 7.39
N THR A 163 -0.34 -6.80 7.30
CA THR A 163 0.31 -7.75 6.39
C THR A 163 -0.71 -8.71 5.82
N TRP A 164 -0.43 -9.22 4.62
CA TRP A 164 -1.12 -10.37 4.03
C TRP A 164 -0.07 -11.38 3.53
N GLN A 165 -0.33 -12.68 3.66
CA GLN A 165 0.64 -13.72 3.33
C GLN A 165 0.01 -14.85 2.51
N THR A 166 0.73 -15.33 1.51
CA THR A 166 0.41 -16.55 0.75
C THR A 166 1.68 -17.29 0.39
N GLY A 167 1.77 -18.59 0.71
CA GLY A 167 2.99 -19.36 0.52
C GLY A 167 4.22 -18.68 1.12
N ASN A 168 5.22 -18.41 0.27
CA ASN A 168 6.45 -17.72 0.68
C ASN A 168 6.38 -16.18 0.53
N VAL A 169 5.24 -15.60 0.19
CA VAL A 169 5.10 -14.17 -0.12
C VAL A 169 4.38 -13.44 1.00
N VAL A 170 4.94 -12.33 1.48
CA VAL A 170 4.32 -11.42 2.44
C VAL A 170 4.19 -10.04 1.83
N VAL A 171 2.96 -9.55 1.74
CA VAL A 171 2.62 -8.21 1.28
C VAL A 171 2.52 -7.28 2.48
N VAL A 172 3.26 -6.17 2.41
CA VAL A 172 3.26 -5.09 3.39
C VAL A 172 3.13 -3.76 2.64
N HIS A 173 2.66 -2.70 3.32
CA HIS A 173 2.46 -1.42 2.67
C HIS A 173 3.78 -0.77 2.19
N ALA A 174 4.76 -0.61 3.08
CA ALA A 174 6.01 0.11 2.78
C ALA A 174 7.24 -0.79 2.64
N GLY A 175 7.59 -1.58 3.66
CA GLY A 175 8.72 -2.50 3.59
C GLY A 175 9.34 -2.82 4.96
N ALA A 176 9.57 -4.09 5.25
CA ALA A 176 10.12 -4.52 6.54
C ALA A 176 11.66 -4.63 6.54
N ASP A 177 12.25 -4.88 7.70
CA ASP A 177 13.69 -5.11 7.84
C ASP A 177 14.11 -6.41 7.13
N PRO A 178 14.94 -6.38 6.07
CA PRO A 178 15.35 -7.59 5.37
C PRO A 178 16.17 -8.57 6.23
N ALA A 179 16.74 -8.11 7.35
CA ALA A 179 17.54 -8.94 8.24
C ALA A 179 16.71 -9.79 9.22
N LEU A 180 15.42 -9.47 9.39
CA LEU A 180 14.56 -10.10 10.39
C LEU A 180 13.45 -10.96 9.74
N PRO A 181 13.05 -12.08 10.36
CA PRO A 181 11.85 -12.80 9.96
C PRO A 181 10.61 -11.92 10.21
N ILE A 182 9.52 -12.17 9.49
CA ILE A 182 8.27 -11.37 9.60
C ILE A 182 7.73 -11.29 11.03
N ALA A 183 7.80 -12.38 11.79
CA ALA A 183 7.38 -12.41 13.19
C ALA A 183 8.25 -11.53 14.12
N GLY A 184 9.47 -11.18 13.70
CA GLY A 184 10.40 -10.33 14.46
C GLY A 184 10.40 -8.86 14.03
N GLN A 185 9.52 -8.47 13.10
CA GLN A 185 9.48 -7.11 12.56
C GLN A 185 8.87 -6.11 13.53
N GLU A 186 9.42 -4.91 13.54
CA GLU A 186 8.79 -3.76 14.17
C GLU A 186 7.58 -3.32 13.32
N ARG A 187 6.40 -3.19 13.94
CA ARG A 187 5.15 -2.94 13.23
C ARG A 187 5.17 -1.63 12.42
N GLY A 188 5.89 -0.62 12.90
CA GLY A 188 6.08 0.65 12.22
C GLY A 188 6.73 0.49 10.84
N ASN A 189 7.64 -0.47 10.66
CA ASN A 189 8.27 -0.73 9.37
C ASN A 189 7.26 -1.13 8.29
N PHE A 190 6.21 -1.89 8.64
CA PHE A 190 5.19 -2.27 7.66
C PHE A 190 4.47 -1.05 7.04
N LEU A 191 4.34 0.03 7.81
CA LEU A 191 3.65 1.26 7.41
C LEU A 191 4.61 2.32 6.87
N TRP A 192 5.76 2.52 7.50
CA TRP A 192 6.66 3.64 7.22
C TRP A 192 7.94 3.26 6.49
N GLY A 193 8.20 1.96 6.36
CA GLY A 193 9.36 1.40 5.69
C GLY A 193 10.59 1.33 6.61
N HIS A 194 11.34 0.24 6.49
CA HIS A 194 12.67 0.12 7.08
C HIS A 194 13.71 0.80 6.17
N PRO A 195 14.68 1.58 6.69
CA PRO A 195 15.69 2.26 5.86
C PRO A 195 16.59 1.32 5.05
N ASP A 196 16.82 0.10 5.56
CA ASP A 196 17.59 -0.93 4.84
C ASP A 196 16.73 -1.75 3.88
N PHE A 197 15.41 -1.52 3.84
CA PHE A 197 14.56 -2.00 2.76
C PHE A 197 14.88 -1.20 1.50
N ARG A 198 15.91 -1.65 0.79
CA ARG A 198 16.36 -1.01 -0.46
C ARG A 198 15.64 -1.63 -1.65
N PRO A 199 14.96 -0.83 -2.48
CA PRO A 199 14.51 -1.29 -3.78
C PRO A 199 15.71 -1.69 -4.62
N LYS A 200 15.85 -2.98 -4.97
CA LYS A 200 16.66 -3.33 -6.15
C LYS A 200 15.87 -2.92 -7.39
N ALA A 201 16.58 -2.34 -8.37
CA ALA A 201 16.01 -2.01 -9.68
C ALA A 201 15.29 -3.24 -10.27
N PRO A 202 14.22 -3.02 -11.07
CA PRO A 202 13.38 -4.11 -11.57
C PRO A 202 14.19 -5.16 -12.30
N VAL A 203 13.90 -6.44 -12.02
CA VAL A 203 14.37 -7.56 -12.84
C VAL A 203 13.70 -7.41 -14.20
N SER A 204 14.48 -7.05 -15.22
CA SER A 204 14.00 -6.92 -16.60
C SER A 204 13.60 -8.29 -17.18
N SER A 205 12.38 -8.33 -17.76
CA SER A 205 11.97 -9.11 -18.93
C SER A 205 12.17 -10.64 -18.93
N VAL A 206 11.07 -11.39 -18.85
CA VAL A 206 10.95 -12.65 -19.58
C VAL A 206 10.37 -12.31 -20.96
N ALA A 207 11.23 -12.29 -21.97
CA ALA A 207 10.85 -12.06 -23.36
C ALA A 207 10.05 -13.26 -23.89
N GLY A 208 8.73 -13.10 -24.02
CA GLY A 208 7.89 -13.92 -24.90
C GLY A 208 7.67 -13.16 -26.21
N GLN A 209 8.21 -13.67 -27.32
CA GLN A 209 8.06 -13.08 -28.65
C GLN A 209 6.58 -12.99 -29.06
N ALA A 210 6.10 -11.79 -29.40
CA ALA A 210 4.88 -11.62 -30.18
C ALA A 210 5.16 -10.64 -31.33
N SER A 211 4.95 -11.11 -32.56
CA SER A 211 5.21 -10.42 -33.83
C SER A 211 4.31 -9.17 -34.04
N PRO A 212 4.74 -8.21 -34.88
CA PRO A 212 4.20 -6.85 -34.87
C PRO A 212 2.99 -6.67 -35.82
N GLY A 213 1.92 -6.06 -35.31
CA GLY A 213 0.76 -5.66 -36.12
C GLY A 213 -0.25 -4.79 -35.37
N ALA A 214 0.00 -3.47 -35.40
CA ALA A 214 -0.94 -2.35 -35.27
C ALA A 214 -2.17 -2.46 -34.32
N PHE A 215 -2.16 -1.71 -33.20
CA PHE A 215 -3.12 -0.63 -32.91
C PHE A 215 -2.58 0.22 -31.75
N GLY A 216 -2.51 1.54 -31.96
CA GLY A 216 -1.77 2.49 -31.14
C GLY A 216 -2.43 2.85 -29.80
N GLN A 217 -1.56 3.09 -28.82
CA GLN A 217 -1.79 3.82 -27.57
C GLN A 217 -2.86 3.27 -26.62
N ILE A 218 -2.50 2.19 -25.90
CA ILE A 218 -2.53 1.99 -24.43
C ILE A 218 -1.66 0.73 -24.20
N SER A 219 -0.37 0.77 -24.52
CA SER A 219 0.54 -0.41 -24.45
C SER A 219 1.55 -0.36 -23.30
N ALA A 220 1.27 0.41 -22.24
CA ALA A 220 2.24 0.63 -21.16
C ALA A 220 1.88 -0.04 -19.82
N LEU A 221 0.79 -0.81 -19.74
CA LEU A 221 0.43 -1.58 -18.54
C LEU A 221 0.78 -3.07 -18.62
N GLN A 222 1.27 -3.57 -19.77
CA GLN A 222 1.50 -5.00 -19.93
C GLN A 222 2.83 -5.51 -19.35
N ASP A 223 3.83 -4.68 -19.06
CA ASP A 223 5.16 -5.18 -18.63
C ASP A 223 5.87 -4.31 -17.57
N ARG A 224 5.14 -3.52 -16.78
CA ARG A 224 5.74 -2.73 -15.69
C ARG A 224 5.20 -3.14 -14.33
N VAL A 225 5.60 -4.34 -13.92
CA VAL A 225 5.60 -4.78 -12.52
C VAL A 225 6.70 -3.98 -11.81
N THR A 226 6.32 -2.99 -11.01
CA THR A 226 7.22 -2.29 -10.09
C THR A 226 6.84 -2.61 -8.65
N GLY A 227 6.96 -3.89 -8.29
CA GLY A 227 6.94 -4.32 -6.89
C GLY A 227 8.37 -4.42 -6.36
N VAL A 228 8.60 -3.96 -5.13
CA VAL A 228 9.88 -4.12 -4.46
C VAL A 228 9.90 -5.46 -3.74
N LEU A 229 10.84 -6.33 -4.12
CA LEU A 229 11.07 -7.65 -3.53
C LEU A 229 12.27 -7.60 -2.58
N ALA A 230 12.10 -8.07 -1.35
CA ALA A 230 13.20 -8.37 -0.43
C ALA A 230 13.03 -9.76 0.18
N SER A 231 14.05 -10.61 0.07
CA SER A 231 14.09 -11.94 0.70
C SER A 231 14.60 -11.85 2.13
N GLY A 232 13.82 -12.30 3.11
CA GLY A 232 14.22 -12.48 4.51
C GLY A 232 14.37 -13.96 4.88
N ARG A 233 15.32 -14.28 5.76
CA ARG A 233 15.49 -15.66 6.28
C ARG A 233 14.42 -15.98 7.33
N SER A 234 13.76 -17.14 7.22
CA SER A 234 13.15 -17.79 8.37
C SER A 234 14.15 -18.79 8.98
N ALA A 235 14.18 -18.91 10.31
CA ALA A 235 14.96 -19.96 11.00
C ALA A 235 14.09 -21.23 11.18
N PRO A 236 14.69 -22.39 11.51
CA PRO A 236 15.46 -23.27 10.64
C PRO A 236 14.57 -24.14 9.71
N SER A 237 13.48 -23.59 9.15
CA SER A 237 12.82 -24.19 7.98
C SER A 237 13.34 -23.52 6.71
N LEU A 238 13.66 -24.31 5.69
CA LEU A 238 14.23 -23.90 4.39
C LEU A 238 13.25 -23.08 3.51
N THR A 239 12.45 -22.18 4.07
CA THR A 239 11.47 -21.36 3.34
C THR A 239 11.86 -19.90 3.48
N THR A 240 12.45 -19.32 2.44
CA THR A 240 12.74 -17.88 2.40
C THR A 240 11.43 -17.12 2.22
N THR A 241 11.18 -16.12 3.06
CA THR A 241 10.01 -15.24 2.91
C THR A 241 10.36 -14.08 2.01
N VAL A 242 9.59 -13.86 0.95
CA VAL A 242 9.73 -12.73 0.04
C VAL A 242 8.75 -11.64 0.44
N MET A 243 9.28 -10.49 0.83
CA MET A 243 8.53 -9.29 1.16
C MET A 243 8.27 -8.48 -0.09
N PHE A 244 7.01 -8.09 -0.26
CA PHE A 244 6.51 -7.39 -1.42
C PHE A 244 5.89 -6.05 -1.00
N CYS A 245 6.44 -4.95 -1.54
CA CYS A 245 5.86 -3.61 -1.44
C CYS A 245 5.42 -3.14 -2.83
N ALA A 246 4.17 -2.70 -2.96
CA ALA A 246 3.61 -2.17 -4.21
C ALA A 246 3.11 -0.74 -4.09
N SER A 247 3.57 0.04 -3.10
CA SER A 247 3.18 1.45 -3.04
C SER A 247 3.52 2.12 -4.38
N LYS A 248 2.50 2.46 -5.18
CA LYS A 248 2.55 2.97 -6.58
C LYS A 248 2.54 1.96 -7.74
N SER A 249 2.13 0.70 -7.60
CA SER A 249 2.17 -0.26 -8.73
C SER A 249 1.07 -1.32 -8.73
N LEU A 250 0.76 -1.84 -9.93
CA LEU A 250 -0.03 -3.05 -10.13
C LEU A 250 0.91 -4.21 -10.44
N VAL A 251 0.76 -5.34 -9.75
CA VAL A 251 1.59 -6.53 -9.96
C VAL A 251 0.76 -7.80 -9.94
N LEU A 252 0.99 -8.69 -10.90
CA LEU A 252 0.48 -10.06 -10.87
C LEU A 252 1.60 -10.99 -10.38
N ALA A 253 1.37 -11.68 -9.27
CA ALA A 253 2.26 -12.71 -8.75
C ALA A 253 1.69 -14.10 -9.05
N ARG A 254 2.55 -15.01 -9.53
CA ARG A 254 2.26 -16.41 -9.86
C ARG A 254 3.37 -17.30 -9.35
#